data_AF-A0A2D8HKR2-F1
#
_entry.id   AF-A0A2D8HKR2-F1
#
_cell.length_a   1.000
_cell.length_b   1.000
_cell.length_c   1.000
_cell.angle_alpha   90.00
_cell.angle_beta   90.00
_cell.angle_gamma   90.00
#
_symmetry.space_group_name_H-M   'P 1'
#
loop_
_entity.id
_entity.type
_entity.pdbx_description
1 polymer ?
#
loop_
_entity_poly.entity_id
_entity_poly.type
_entity_poly.pdbx_seq_one_letter_code
_entity_poly.pdbx_strand_id
1 'polypeptide(L)' 'MQKPDAFHQHEALHMALFLAESVESQLMENAFVRDHPDCRKLAEAANDTLFNLYQLIGSIDRS' A
#
# COMPACT_ATOMS: atom_id res chain seq x y z
N MET A 1 0.66 -26.99 0.80
CA MET A 1 1.14 -25.60 1.00
C MET A 1 1.22 -25.34 2.49
N GLN A 2 2.34 -24.78 2.97
CA GLN A 2 2.45 -24.31 4.36
C GLN A 2 1.46 -23.16 4.60
N LYS A 3 0.83 -23.14 5.78
CA LYS A 3 -0.02 -22.00 6.16
C LYS A 3 0.88 -20.77 6.37
N PRO A 4 0.43 -19.57 5.97
CA PRO A 4 1.14 -18.34 6.30
C PRO A 4 1.31 -18.23 7.80
N ASP A 5 2.52 -17.92 8.25
CA ASP A 5 2.85 -17.73 9.66
C ASP A 5 3.05 -16.24 9.99
N ALA A 6 3.56 -15.99 11.20
CA ALA A 6 3.84 -14.66 11.70
C ALA A 6 4.77 -13.84 10.81
N PHE A 7 5.77 -14.50 10.23
CA PHE A 7 6.75 -13.86 9.36
C PHE A 7 6.10 -13.43 8.05
N HIS A 8 5.30 -14.31 7.44
CA HIS A 8 4.57 -13.97 6.22
C HIS A 8 3.60 -12.79 6.42
N GLN A 9 2.93 -12.72 7.57
CA GLN A 9 2.08 -11.57 7.91
C GLN A 9 2.90 -10.28 8.09
N HIS A 10 4.04 -10.36 8.79
CA HIS A 10 4.93 -9.21 8.98
C HIS A 10 5.44 -8.66 7.64
N GLU A 11 5.91 -9.53 6.75
CA GLU A 11 6.37 -9.13 5.42
C GLU A 11 5.24 -8.49 4.60
N ALA A 12 4.02 -9.03 4.67
CA ALA A 12 2.88 -8.45 3.97
C ALA A 12 2.51 -7.05 4.50
N LEU A 13 2.54 -6.85 5.83
CA LEU A 13 2.35 -5.53 6.45
C LEU A 13 3.43 -4.54 6.02
N HIS A 14 4.70 -4.94 6.13
CA HIS A 14 5.84 -4.13 5.75
C HIS A 14 5.74 -3.69 4.29
N MET A 15 5.48 -4.63 3.37
CA MET A 15 5.41 -4.33 1.94
C MET A 15 4.21 -3.47 1.57
N ALA A 16 3.03 -3.69 2.18
CA ALA A 16 1.85 -2.86 1.93
C ALA A 16 2.10 -1.40 2.34
N LEU A 17 2.71 -1.19 3.52
CA LEU A 17 3.06 0.15 4.00
C LEU A 17 4.14 0.80 3.13
N PHE A 18 5.23 0.08 2.84
CA PHE A 18 6.31 0.56 2.00
C PHE A 18 5.83 1.03 0.62
N LEU A 19 4.94 0.26 -0.02
CA LEU A 19 4.36 0.62 -1.30
C LEU A 19 3.45 1.84 -1.19
N ALA A 20 2.62 1.94 -0.13
CA ALA A 20 1.78 3.12 0.09
C ALA A 20 2.65 4.38 0.21
N GLU A 21 3.66 4.37 1.09
CA GLU A 21 4.58 5.48 1.29
C GLU A 21 5.39 5.82 0.03
N SER A 22 5.75 4.83 -0.77
CA SER A 22 6.43 5.05 -2.06
C SER A 22 5.51 5.74 -3.08
N VAL A 23 4.23 5.36 -3.14
CA VAL A 23 3.25 6.03 -4.00
C VAL A 23 3.08 7.49 -3.55
N GLU A 24 2.92 7.73 -2.25
CA GLU A 24 2.74 9.07 -1.70
C GLU A 24 3.97 9.97 -1.91
N SER A 25 5.16 9.48 -1.54
CA SER A 25 6.37 10.32 -1.52
C SER A 25 7.11 10.41 -2.85
N GLN A 26 6.96 9.42 -3.74
CA GLN A 26 7.70 9.37 -5.02
C GLN A 26 6.78 9.57 -6.23
N LEU A 27 5.67 8.82 -6.29
CA LEU A 27 4.81 8.84 -7.48
C LEU A 27 3.94 10.10 -7.52
N MET A 28 3.28 10.42 -6.41
CA MET A 28 2.41 11.58 -6.28
C MET A 28 3.17 12.91 -6.37
N GLU A 29 4.44 12.93 -5.93
CA GLU A 29 5.33 14.10 -6.04
C GLU A 29 5.99 14.24 -7.42
N ASN A 30 5.88 13.24 -8.29
CA ASN A 30 6.38 13.34 -9.66
C ASN A 30 5.62 14.43 -10.44
N ALA A 31 6.34 15.33 -11.09
CA ALA A 31 5.74 16.47 -11.81
C ALA A 31 4.67 16.06 -12.84
N PHE A 32 4.89 14.97 -13.59
CA PHE A 32 3.92 14.50 -14.58
C PHE A 32 2.63 14.00 -13.92
N VAL A 33 2.74 13.23 -12.84
CA VAL A 33 1.59 12.69 -12.11
C VAL A 33 0.84 13.80 -11.38
N ARG A 34 1.57 14.71 -10.73
CA ARG A 34 1.02 15.87 -10.00
C ARG A 34 0.26 16.81 -10.92
N ASP A 35 0.82 17.12 -12.09
CA ASP A 35 0.27 18.15 -12.98
C ASP A 35 -0.81 17.58 -13.94
N HIS A 36 -1.01 16.26 -13.98
CA HIS A 36 -2.08 15.59 -14.73
C HIS A 36 -3.18 15.05 -13.78
N PRO A 37 -4.35 15.71 -13.67
CA PRO A 37 -5.36 15.39 -12.65
C PRO A 37 -5.82 13.92 -12.62
N ASP A 38 -6.03 13.30 -13.79
CA ASP A 38 -6.45 11.89 -13.85
C ASP A 38 -5.35 10.94 -13.34
N CYS A 39 -4.08 11.26 -13.59
CA CYS A 39 -2.96 10.48 -13.07
C CYS A 39 -2.84 10.65 -11.56
N ARG A 40 -2.97 11.88 -11.05
CA ARG A 40 -2.98 12.17 -9.62
C ARG A 40 -4.09 11.40 -8.89
N LYS A 41 -5.31 11.42 -9.44
CA LYS A 41 -6.46 10.70 -8.88
C LYS A 41 -6.23 9.19 -8.82
N LEU A 42 -5.61 8.60 -9.85
CA LEU A 42 -5.27 7.17 -9.85
C LEU A 42 -4.16 6.85 -8.84
N ALA A 43 -3.17 7.73 -8.69
CA ALA A 43 -2.11 7.55 -7.70
C ALA A 43 -2.63 7.64 -6.26
N GLU A 44 -3.54 8.57 -5.98
CA GLU A 44 -4.25 8.68 -4.68
C GLU A 44 -5.05 7.41 -4.39
N ALA A 45 -5.85 6.94 -5.34
CA ALA A 45 -6.61 5.71 -5.18
C ALA A 45 -5.72 4.47 -4.95
N ALA A 46 -4.54 4.42 -5.58
CA ALA A 46 -3.57 3.36 -5.35
C ALA A 46 -2.99 3.42 -3.93
N ASN A 47 -2.60 4.61 -3.44
CA ASN A 47 -2.14 4.80 -2.07
C ASN A 47 -3.21 4.38 -1.06
N ASP A 48 -4.46 4.85 -1.21
CA ASP A 48 -5.58 4.49 -0.35
C ASP A 48 -5.82 2.98 -0.33
N THR A 49 -5.75 2.33 -1.49
CA THR A 49 -5.93 0.87 -1.61
C THR A 49 -4.82 0.12 -0.88
N LEU A 50 -3.57 0.56 -0.98
CA LEU A 50 -2.43 -0.07 -0.31
C LEU A 50 -2.51 0.12 1.21
N PHE A 51 -2.93 1.30 1.66
CA PHE A 51 -3.14 1.56 3.09
C PHE A 51 -4.30 0.74 3.66
N ASN A 52 -5.41 0.63 2.92
CA ASN A 52 -6.53 -0.23 3.29
C ASN A 52 -6.11 -1.71 3.34
N LEU A 53 -5.26 -2.17 2.43
CA LEU A 53 -4.68 -3.52 2.48
C LEU A 53 -3.82 -3.72 3.72
N TYR A 54 -2.96 -2.76 4.07
CA TYR A 54 -2.18 -2.79 5.31
C TYR A 54 -3.08 -2.92 6.55
N GLN A 55 -4.13 -2.10 6.66
CA GLN A 55 -5.10 -2.17 7.75
C GLN A 55 -5.81 -3.52 7.80
N LEU A 56 -6.24 -4.04 6.65
CA LEU A 56 -6.89 -5.34 6.56
C LEU A 56 -5.97 -6.47 7.06
N ILE A 57 -4.72 -6.52 6.61
CA ILE A 57 -3.74 -7.53 7.06
C ILE A 57 -3.52 -7.44 8.57
N GLY A 58 -3.48 -6.22 9.14
CA GLY A 58 -3.33 -6.00 10.57
C GLY A 58 -4.54 -6.42 11.39
N SER A 59 -5.74 -6.42 10.78
CA SER A 59 -7.00 -6.79 11.43
C SER A 59 -7.32 -8.28 11.39
N ILE A 60 -6.62 -9.07 10.55
CA ILE A 60 -6.83 -10.52 10.48
C ILE A 60 -6.21 -11.16 11.74
N ASP A 61 -7.08 -11.47 12.69
CA ASP A 61 -6.73 -12.07 13.97
C ASP A 61 -6.20 -13.50 13.79
N ARG A 62 -5.26 -13.91 14.64
CA ARG A 62 -4.69 -15.26 14.62
C ARG A 62 -5.59 -16.20 15.42
N SER A 63 -6.67 -16.66 14.81
CA SER A 63 -7.47 -17.79 15.34
C SER A 63 -6.75 -19.12 15.16
#